data_AF-D3V3W2-F1
#
_entry.id   AF-D3V3W2-F1
#
_cell.length_a   1.000
_cell.length_b   1.000
_cell.length_c   1.000
_cell.angle_alpha   90.00
_cell.angle_beta   90.00
_cell.angle_gamma   90.00
#
_symmetry.space_group_name_H-M   'P 1'
#
loop_
_entity.id
_entity.type
_entity.pdbx_description
1 polymer ?
#
loop_
_entity_poly.entity_id
_entity_poly.type
_entity_poly.pdbx_seq_one_letter_code
_entity_poly.pdbx_strand_id
1 'polypeptide(L)' 'MINIIFAVFIGGGLGSVLRWLISLRLNNASTPLAVGTLTANCVGAFIIGLGLAYFNKATHLDPVW' A
#
# COMPACT_ATOMS: atom_id res chain seq x y z
N MET A 1 -4.43 0.04 21.72
CA MET A 1 -3.26 -0.81 21.41
C MET A 1 -3.62 -1.98 20.52
N ILE A 2 -4.48 -2.93 20.96
CA ILE A 2 -4.87 -4.09 20.15
C ILE A 2 -5.48 -3.71 18.78
N ASN A 3 -6.31 -2.66 18.73
CA ASN A 3 -6.95 -2.18 17.50
C ASN A 3 -5.92 -1.71 16.45
N ILE A 4 -4.85 -1.05 16.88
CA ILE A 4 -3.78 -0.57 15.99
C ILE A 4 -3.03 -1.78 15.41
N ILE A 5 -2.77 -2.80 16.23
CA ILE A 5 -2.14 -4.04 15.76
C ILE A 5 -2.99 -4.68 14.67
N PHE A 6 -4.31 -4.78 14.86
CA PHE A 6 -5.21 -5.29 13.83
C PHE A 6 -5.23 -4.42 12.57
N ALA A 7 -5.26 -3.09 12.70
CA ALA A 7 -5.23 -2.19 11.55
C ALA A 7 -3.95 -2.37 10.71
N VAL A 8 -2.79 -2.43 11.38
CA VAL A 8 -1.48 -2.66 10.72
C VAL A 8 -1.42 -4.05 10.12
N PHE A 9 -1.88 -5.08 10.83
CA PHE A 9 -1.86 -6.46 10.34
C PHE A 9 -2.74 -6.63 9.11
N ILE A 10 -3.96 -6.12 9.13
CA ILE A 10 -4.90 -6.23 8.01
C ILE A 10 -4.38 -5.40 6.83
N GLY A 11 -4.01 -4.14 7.04
CA GLY A 11 -3.50 -3.27 5.97
C GLY A 11 -2.20 -3.78 5.37
N GLY A 12 -1.23 -4.13 6.21
CA GLY A 12 0.06 -4.66 5.78
C GLY A 12 -0.04 -6.05 5.15
N GLY A 13 -0.91 -6.91 5.68
CA GLY A 13 -1.19 -8.24 5.14
C GLY A 13 -1.82 -8.16 3.74
N LEU A 14 -2.89 -7.37 3.60
CA LEU A 14 -3.54 -7.14 2.29
C LEU A 14 -2.58 -6.51 1.28
N GLY A 15 -1.83 -5.49 1.69
CA GLY A 15 -0.83 -4.85 0.83
C GLY A 15 0.27 -5.83 0.36
N SER A 16 0.73 -6.70 1.26
CA SER A 16 1.74 -7.71 0.93
C SER A 16 1.21 -8.76 -0.05
N VAL A 17 -0.02 -9.22 0.12
CA VAL A 17 -0.67 -10.18 -0.79
C VAL A 17 -0.89 -9.55 -2.17
N LEU A 18 -1.39 -8.30 -2.22
CA LEU A 18 -1.58 -7.58 -3.48
C LEU A 18 -0.26 -7.40 -4.23
N ARG A 19 0.79 -6.95 -3.54
CA ARG A 19 2.13 -6.82 -4.13
C ARG A 19 2.63 -8.15 -4.69
N TRP A 20 2.43 -9.25 -3.96
CA TRP A 20 2.82 -10.58 -4.42
C TRP A 20 2.06 -10.99 -5.69
N LEU A 21 0.73 -10.81 -5.74
CA LEU A 21 -0.08 -11.12 -6.91
C LEU A 21 0.32 -10.29 -8.14
N ILE A 22 0.52 -8.98 -7.97
CA ILE A 22 0.97 -8.08 -9.05
C ILE A 22 2.36 -8.52 -9.56
N SER A 23 3.27 -8.82 -8.63
CA SER A 23 4.62 -9.30 -8.98
C SER A 23 4.58 -10.62 -9.74
N LEU A 24 3.73 -11.56 -9.32
CA LEU A 24 3.59 -12.87 -9.97
C LEU A 24 3.07 -12.75 -11.41
N ARG A 25 2.23 -11.75 -11.69
CA ARG A 25 1.63 -11.53 -13.01
C ARG A 25 2.49 -10.70 -13.95
N LEU A 26 3.19 -9.70 -13.42
CA LEU A 26 3.85 -8.68 -14.25
C LEU A 26 5.38 -8.74 -14.21
N ASN A 27 6.00 -9.40 -13.23
CA ASN A 27 7.45 -9.60 -13.26
C ASN A 27 7.77 -10.75 -14.22
N ASN A 28 8.51 -10.43 -15.29
CA ASN A 28 9.02 -11.40 -16.22
C ASN A 28 10.54 -11.52 -16.04
N ALA A 29 11.05 -12.75 -15.89
CA ALA A 29 12.48 -13.02 -15.73
C ALA A 29 13.32 -12.57 -16.95
N SER A 30 12.70 -12.49 -18.13
CA SER A 30 13.35 -12.07 -19.37
C SER A 30 13.48 -10.55 -19.49
N THR A 31 12.80 -9.77 -18.64
CA THR A 31 12.86 -8.31 -18.66
C THR A 31 13.80 -7.81 -17.56
N PRO A 32 14.76 -6.92 -17.86
CA PRO A 32 15.69 -6.39 -16.85
C PRO A 32 14.98 -5.53 -15.79
N LEU A 33 13.75 -5.09 -16.06
CA LEU A 33 12.94 -4.31 -15.14
C LEU A 33 11.80 -5.15 -14.56
N ALA A 34 11.71 -5.19 -13.22
CA ALA A 34 10.59 -5.80 -12.50
C ALA A 34 9.35 -4.89 -12.52
N VAL A 35 8.61 -4.93 -13.63
CA VAL A 35 7.44 -4.05 -13.88
C VAL A 35 6.40 -4.19 -12.78
N GLY A 36 6.10 -5.41 -12.31
CA GLY A 36 5.13 -5.62 -11.22
C GLY A 36 5.54 -4.97 -9.90
N THR A 37 6.83 -5.05 -9.55
CA THR A 37 7.35 -4.36 -8.35
C THR A 37 7.23 -2.85 -8.49
N LEU A 38 7.58 -2.30 -9.66
CA LEU A 38 7.45 -0.86 -9.93
C LEU A 38 5.98 -0.42 -9.85
N THR A 39 5.06 -1.17 -10.47
CA THR A 39 3.62 -0.89 -10.42
C THR A 39 3.10 -0.87 -8.98
N ALA A 40 3.45 -1.87 -8.17
CA ALA A 40 3.02 -1.91 -6.77
C ALA A 40 3.51 -0.68 -5.97
N ASN A 41 4.76 -0.24 -6.20
CA ASN A 41 5.30 0.96 -5.57
C ASN A 41 4.58 2.23 -6.01
N CYS A 42 4.34 2.42 -7.30
CA CYS A 42 3.62 3.59 -7.81
C CYS A 42 2.19 3.66 -7.28
N VAL A 43 1.48 2.53 -7.25
CA VAL A 43 0.12 2.44 -6.69
C VAL A 43 0.14 2.74 -5.18
N GLY A 44 1.09 2.16 -4.43
CA GLY A 44 1.22 2.42 -3.00
C GLY A 44 1.51 3.90 -2.69
N ALA A 45 2.45 4.51 -3.41
CA ALA A 45 2.78 5.93 -3.26
C ALA A 45 1.58 6.83 -3.61
N PHE A 46 0.81 6.48 -4.64
CA PHE A 46 -0.40 7.21 -5.01
C PHE A 46 -1.48 7.13 -3.92
N ILE A 47 -1.72 5.96 -3.33
CA ILE A 47 -2.67 5.78 -2.22
C ILE A 47 -2.23 6.60 -1.00
N ILE A 48 -0.95 6.60 -0.65
CA ILE A 48 -0.42 7.42 0.45
C ILE A 48 -0.62 8.92 0.14
N GLY A 49 -0.36 9.36 -1.10
CA GLY A 49 -0.61 10.74 -1.53
C GLY A 49 -2.07 11.17 -1.39
N LEU A 50 -3.01 10.30 -1.76
CA LEU A 50 -4.44 10.51 -1.53
C LEU A 50 -4.77 10.59 -0.03
N GLY A 51 -4.21 9.69 0.78
CA GLY A 51 -4.35 9.69 2.23
C GLY A 51 -3.87 11.02 2.83
N LEU A 52 -2.69 11.50 2.43
CA LEU A 52 -2.14 12.78 2.88
C LEU A 52 -3.09 13.94 2.55
N ALA A 53 -3.61 14.00 1.32
CA ALA A 53 -4.53 15.05 0.91
C ALA A 53 -5.87 15.00 1.67
N TYR A 54 -6.36 13.80 1.99
CA TYR A 54 -7.60 13.61 2.74
C TYR A 54 -7.43 13.95 4.22
N PHE A 55 -6.43 13.38 4.89
CA PHE A 55 -6.20 13.58 6.33
C PHE A 55 -5.85 15.02 6.68
N ASN A 56 -5.19 15.76 5.77
CA ASN A 56 -4.98 17.20 5.94
C ASN A 56 -6.30 18.01 6.01
N LYS A 57 -7.39 17.50 5.40
CA LYS A 57 -8.72 18.14 5.45
C LYS A 57 -9.60 17.57 6.56
N ALA A 58 -9.35 16.33 6.96
CA ALA A 58 -10.13 15.61 7.96
C ALA A 58 -9.58 15.83 9.37
N THR A 59 -9.44 17.08 9.80
CA THR A 59 -8.86 17.46 11.11
C THR A 59 -9.68 17.03 12.34
N HIS A 60 -10.90 16.55 12.12
CA HIS A 60 -11.77 16.00 13.16
C HIS A 60 -11.47 14.53 13.47
N LEU A 61 -10.69 13.85 12.63
CA LEU A 61 -10.21 12.49 12.90
C LEU A 61 -9.11 12.56 13.96
N ASP A 62 -9.19 11.70 14.97
CA ASP A 62 -8.17 11.61 15.99
C ASP A 62 -6.89 11.02 15.35
N PRO A 63 -5.73 11.68 15.46
CA PRO A 63 -4.48 11.31 14.76
C PRO A 63 -3.94 9.92 15.12
N VAL A 64 -4.49 9.27 16.14
CA VAL A 64 -4.14 7.90 16.53
C VAL A 64 -4.98 6.83 15.79
N TRP A 65 -6.00 7.23 15.01
CA TRP A 65 -6.96 6.32 14.36
C TRP A 65 -7.05 6.48 12.85
#